data_AF-A0A355H670-F1
#
_entry.id   AF-A0A355H670-F1
#
_cell.length_a   1.000
_cell.length_b   1.000
_cell.length_c   1.000
_cell.angle_alpha   90.00
_cell.angle_beta   90.00
_cell.angle_gamma   90.00
#
_symmetry.space_group_name_H-M   'P 1'
#
loop_
_entity.id
_entity.type
_entity.pdbx_description
1 polymer ?
#
loop_
_entity_poly.entity_id
_entity_poly.type
_entity_poly.pdbx_seq_one_letter_code
_entity_poly.pdbx_strand_id
1 'polypeptide(L)' 'GGHRHKLGGTFYEPTVLSGVTTDMLVAREETFGPMAPVFKFETEEEAIAMANDTEFGLAAYFYSRDIG' A
#
# COMPACT_ATOMS: atom_id res chain seq x y z
N GLY A 1 6.97 10.94 -8.88
CA GLY A 1 6.47 10.66 -7.53
C GLY A 1 7.65 10.59 -6.59
N GLY A 2 7.46 10.98 -5.34
CA GLY A 2 8.48 10.92 -4.28
C GLY A 2 9.19 12.25 -4.01
N HIS A 3 8.68 13.36 -4.56
CA HIS A 3 9.28 14.68 -4.39
C HIS A 3 8.25 15.73 -3.99
N ARG A 4 8.74 16.83 -3.38
CA ARG A 4 7.93 18.04 -3.19
C ARG A 4 7.53 18.60 -4.55
N HIS A 5 6.28 19.01 -4.67
CA HIS A 5 5.75 19.51 -5.93
C HIS A 5 6.23 20.94 -6.19
N LYS A 6 6.41 21.31 -7.46
CA LYS A 6 6.87 22.65 -7.88
C LYS A 6 5.92 23.79 -7.51
N LEU A 7 4.66 23.48 -7.22
CA LEU A 7 3.67 24.46 -6.73
C LEU A 7 3.98 24.97 -5.30
N GLY A 8 4.96 24.39 -4.60
CA GLY A 8 5.41 24.85 -3.29
C GLY A 8 4.47 24.45 -2.15
N GLY A 9 4.59 25.11 -1.00
CA GLY A 9 3.72 24.89 0.16
C GLY A 9 3.72 23.43 0.65
N THR A 10 2.51 22.87 0.84
CA THR A 10 2.27 21.48 1.28
C THR A 10 1.99 20.53 0.10
N PHE A 11 2.23 20.95 -1.14
CA PHE A 11 2.03 20.08 -2.29
C PHE A 11 3.15 19.04 -2.41
N TYR A 12 2.76 17.77 -2.58
CA TYR A 12 3.67 16.63 -2.78
C TYR A 12 3.21 15.81 -3.99
N GLU A 13 4.15 15.22 -4.73
CA GLU A 13 3.81 14.41 -5.90
C GLU A 13 3.11 13.09 -5.51
N PRO A 14 2.04 12.68 -6.21
CA PRO A 14 1.49 11.33 -6.09
C PRO A 14 2.57 10.28 -6.35
N THR A 15 2.64 9.27 -5.48
CA THR A 15 3.77 8.33 -5.45
C THR A 15 3.26 6.89 -5.43
N VAL A 16 3.74 6.07 -6.35
CA VAL A 16 3.53 4.62 -6.33
C VAL A 16 4.87 3.95 -6.05
N LEU A 17 4.91 3.08 -5.05
CA LEU A 17 6.10 2.28 -4.73
C LEU A 17 5.92 0.86 -5.25
N SER A 18 6.90 0.39 -6.02
CA SER A 18 6.96 -0.98 -6.54
C SER A 18 8.17 -1.69 -5.96
N GLY A 19 8.14 -3.03 -5.93
CA GLY A 19 9.20 -3.83 -5.31
C GLY A 19 9.28 -3.65 -3.79
N VAL A 20 8.18 -3.26 -3.15
CA VAL A 20 8.09 -3.16 -1.69
C VAL A 20 8.06 -4.56 -1.07
N THR A 21 8.69 -4.69 0.09
CA THR A 21 8.71 -5.93 0.88
C THR A 21 8.05 -5.71 2.24
N THR A 22 7.62 -6.78 2.89
CA THR A 22 6.99 -6.75 4.22
C THR A 22 7.91 -6.24 5.33
N ASP A 23 9.22 -6.23 5.10
CA ASP A 23 10.21 -5.66 6.03
C ASP A 23 10.31 -4.12 5.96
N MET A 24 9.73 -3.49 4.94
CA MET A 24 9.76 -2.02 4.81
C MET A 24 8.74 -1.38 5.76
N LEU A 25 9.06 -0.19 6.28
CA LEU A 25 8.19 0.56 7.21
C LEU A 25 6.76 0.75 6.68
N VAL A 26 6.62 0.96 5.37
CA VAL A 26 5.33 1.16 4.71
C VAL A 26 4.37 -0.04 4.82
N ALA A 27 4.88 -1.22 5.21
CA ALA A 27 4.05 -2.41 5.46
C ALA A 27 3.36 -2.37 6.83
N ARG A 28 3.88 -1.60 7.79
CA ARG A 28 3.38 -1.57 9.18
C ARG A 28 2.97 -0.19 9.67
N GLU A 29 3.43 0.88 9.02
CA GLU A 29 3.13 2.25 9.42
C GLU A 29 2.13 2.92 8.47
N GLU A 30 1.17 3.65 9.03
CA GLU A 30 0.24 4.46 8.25
C GLU A 30 0.90 5.80 7.87
N THR A 31 1.34 5.91 6.61
CA THR A 31 2.13 7.08 6.16
C THR A 31 1.32 8.36 5.95
N PHE A 32 -0.02 8.29 5.88
CA PHE A 32 -0.95 9.42 5.68
C PHE A 32 -0.61 10.40 4.53
N GLY A 33 0.25 10.00 3.60
CA GLY A 33 0.69 10.79 2.45
C GLY A 33 0.08 10.31 1.13
N PRO A 34 0.25 11.06 0.02
CA PRO A 34 -0.24 10.67 -1.30
C PRO A 34 0.64 9.57 -1.92
N MET A 35 0.72 8.42 -1.25
CA MET A 35 1.58 7.29 -1.57
C MET A 35 0.80 5.98 -1.56
N ALA A 36 1.06 5.11 -2.54
CA ALA A 36 0.50 3.77 -2.61
C ALA A 36 1.62 2.73 -2.80
N PRO A 37 1.93 1.90 -1.79
CA PRO A 37 2.80 0.73 -1.95
C PRO A 37 2.07 -0.41 -2.66
N VAL A 38 2.76 -1.11 -3.57
CA VAL A 38 2.22 -2.27 -4.30
C VAL A 38 3.04 -3.51 -3.99
N PHE A 39 2.46 -4.41 -3.19
CA PHE A 39 3.05 -5.68 -2.81
C PHE A 39 2.65 -6.77 -3.83
N LYS A 40 3.63 -7.57 -4.25
CA LYS A 40 3.38 -8.75 -5.09
C LYS A 40 3.09 -9.95 -4.19
N PHE A 41 2.11 -10.76 -4.58
CA PHE A 41 1.84 -12.09 -4.05
C PHE A 41 1.67 -13.06 -5.24
N GLU A 42 1.75 -14.36 -4.99
CA GLU A 42 1.58 -15.41 -6.00
C GLU A 42 0.34 -16.26 -5.77
N THR A 43 -0.11 -16.41 -4.52
CA THR A 43 -1.33 -17.15 -4.18
C THR A 43 -2.33 -16.31 -3.40
N GLU A 44 -3.60 -16.72 -3.43
CA GLU A 44 -4.66 -16.08 -2.66
C GLU A 44 -4.39 -16.18 -1.15
N GLU A 45 -3.91 -17.32 -0.68
CA GLU A 45 -3.57 -17.55 0.73
C GLU A 45 -2.46 -16.60 1.18
N GLU A 46 -1.44 -16.38 0.34
CA GLU A 46 -0.38 -15.42 0.60
C GLU A 46 -0.94 -13.99 0.69
N ALA A 47 -1.81 -13.59 -0.25
CA ALA A 47 -2.43 -12.27 -0.24
C ALA A 47 -3.24 -12.03 1.05
N ILE A 48 -4.02 -13.02 1.48
CA ILE A 48 -4.83 -12.96 2.70
C ILE A 48 -3.92 -12.90 3.94
N ALA A 49 -2.88 -13.73 3.99
CA ALA A 49 -1.93 -13.71 5.10
C ALA A 49 -1.24 -12.35 5.23
N MET A 50 -0.75 -11.79 4.11
CA MET A 50 -0.13 -10.47 4.08
C MET A 50 -1.10 -9.35 4.47
N ALA A 51 -2.36 -9.42 4.02
CA ALA A 51 -3.37 -8.42 4.37
C ALA A 51 -3.75 -8.42 5.86
N ASN A 52 -3.66 -9.59 6.51
CA ASN A 52 -3.94 -9.76 7.94
C ASN A 52 -2.71 -9.53 8.84
N ASP A 53 -1.49 -9.47 8.28
CA ASP A 53 -0.25 -9.21 9.02
C ASP A 53 -0.07 -7.72 9.33
N THR A 54 -1.04 -7.15 10.04
CA THR A 54 -1.07 -5.75 10.46
C THR A 54 -1.73 -5.62 11.82
N GLU A 55 -1.31 -4.64 12.61
CA GLU A 55 -1.94 -4.32 13.90
C GLU A 55 -3.25 -3.53 13.74
N PHE A 56 -3.57 -3.12 12.50
CA PHE A 56 -4.75 -2.33 12.15
C PHE A 56 -5.85 -3.18 11.50
N GLY A 57 -7.10 -2.73 11.55
CA GLY A 57 -8.24 -3.45 10.99
C GLY A 57 -9.40 -2.55 10.57
N LEU A 58 -9.10 -1.38 9.98
CA LEU A 58 -10.10 -0.35 9.70
C LEU A 58 -10.91 -0.62 8.42
N ALA A 59 -10.23 -0.86 7.30
CA ALA A 59 -10.84 -1.07 6.00
C ALA A 59 -9.96 -1.97 5.14
N ALA A 60 -10.60 -2.81 4.31
CA ALA A 60 -9.96 -3.61 3.28
C ALA A 60 -10.82 -3.60 2.02
N TYR A 61 -10.18 -3.69 0.86
CA TYR A 61 -10.83 -3.72 -0.44
C TYR A 61 -10.36 -4.95 -1.20
N PHE A 62 -11.30 -5.72 -1.73
CA PHE A 62 -11.03 -6.93 -2.51
C PHE A 62 -11.73 -6.84 -3.85
N TYR A 63 -11.04 -7.27 -4.91
CA TYR A 63 -11.55 -7.24 -6.28
C TYR A 63 -11.39 -8.63 -6.90
N SER A 64 -12.50 -9.29 -7.19
CA SER A 64 -12.55 -10.57 -7.92
C SER A 64 -13.68 -10.53 -8.95
N ARG A 65 -13.52 -11.34 -10.01
CA ARG A 65 -14.61 -11.61 -10.97
C ARG A 65 -15.45 -12.82 -10.56
N ASP A 66 -14.90 -13.69 -9.73
CA ASP A 66 -15.55 -14.88 -9.21
C ASP A 66 -16.05 -14.59 -7.79
N ILE A 67 -17.35 -14.74 -7.59
CA ILE A 67 -18.06 -14.47 -6.33
C ILE A 67 -18.73 -15.76 -5.82
N GLY A 68 -18.54 -16.91 -6.50
CA GLY A 68 -19.16 -18.20 -6.16
C GLY A 68 -19.76 -18.94 -7.35
#